data_AF-A0A522R4A8-F1
#
_entry.id   AF-A0A522R4A8-F1
#
_cell.length_a   1.000
_cell.length_b   1.000
_cell.length_c   1.000
_cell.angle_alpha   90.00
_cell.angle_beta   90.00
_cell.angle_gamma   90.00
#
_symmetry.space_group_name_H-M   'P 1'
#
loop_
_entity.id
_entity.type
_entity.pdbx_description
1 polymer ?
#
loop_
_entity_poly.entity_id
_entity_poly.type
_entity_poly.pdbx_seq_one_letter_code
_entity_poly.pdbx_strand_id
1 'polypeptide(L)'
;MAPTVESFLKIPADQLTPDAEQAFFSSLMTRNKTYKTTFQGRFAEINQYLHREIECGHLRVHHVLDIGISSGVSTLELYEDIHASDHAIDLVGTDILVHASLVRVFPGCRAMVDEEGFPLRFDVFGRGMAPWVRHSDYANGFFLIRKVVNLAFTKIARHILSIPEDGRAERVDLVTPRLLALKGIQILDDDIGQYNPDFCRRFDFIRVANVLNRGYFADATLDTMLRNISHYLSGPGSNLLVVRTHQDLVNHGTLFRVTEGGHFEVVERFGDGSEIENLVLRA
;
A
#
# COMPACT_ATOMS: atom_id res chain seq x y z
N MET A 1 -10.58 19.53 -6.36
CA MET A 1 -10.73 18.61 -7.53
C MET A 1 -9.41 17.88 -7.67
N ALA A 2 -9.38 16.54 -7.76
CA ALA A 2 -8.12 15.81 -7.78
C ALA A 2 -7.27 16.20 -9.01
N PRO A 3 -5.95 16.43 -8.86
CA PRO A 3 -5.07 16.76 -9.99
C PRO A 3 -5.08 15.64 -11.03
N THR A 4 -4.80 15.96 -12.30
CA THR A 4 -4.52 14.93 -13.33
C THR A 4 -3.27 14.13 -12.95
N VAL A 5 -3.15 12.91 -13.46
CA VAL A 5 -1.99 12.05 -13.26
C VAL A 5 -0.73 12.78 -13.73
N GLU A 6 -0.76 13.35 -14.93
CA GLU A 6 0.40 14.08 -15.47
C GLU A 6 0.77 15.31 -14.64
N SER A 7 -0.22 16.08 -14.18
CA SER A 7 0.07 17.22 -13.31
C SER A 7 0.65 16.78 -11.97
N PHE A 8 0.15 15.68 -11.38
CA PHE A 8 0.61 15.18 -10.10
C PHE A 8 2.06 14.66 -10.19
N LEU A 9 2.34 13.83 -11.19
CA LEU A 9 3.68 13.25 -11.41
C LEU A 9 4.76 14.30 -11.73
N LYS A 10 4.36 15.48 -12.20
CA LYS A 10 5.28 16.60 -12.50
C LYS A 10 5.55 17.49 -11.29
N ILE A 11 4.85 17.32 -10.16
CA ILE A 11 5.09 18.12 -8.96
C ILE A 11 6.41 17.63 -8.33
N PRO A 12 7.40 18.52 -8.16
CA PRO A 12 8.62 18.19 -7.42
C PRO A 12 8.31 17.72 -5.99
N ALA A 13 9.06 16.75 -5.47
CA ALA A 13 8.80 16.15 -4.17
C ALA A 13 8.80 17.17 -3.01
N ASP A 14 9.59 18.23 -3.12
CA ASP A 14 9.68 19.35 -2.15
C ASP A 14 8.50 20.32 -2.22
N GLN A 15 7.70 20.27 -3.29
CA GLN A 15 6.50 21.11 -3.50
C GLN A 15 5.19 20.32 -3.31
N LEU A 16 5.30 19.02 -3.05
CA LEU A 16 4.16 18.13 -2.94
C LEU A 16 3.50 18.28 -1.57
N THR A 17 2.25 18.76 -1.56
CA THR A 17 1.50 18.93 -0.32
C THR A 17 0.77 17.64 0.09
N PRO A 18 0.60 17.38 1.39
CA PRO A 18 -0.16 16.23 1.89
C PRO A 18 -1.56 16.10 1.27
N ASP A 19 -2.27 17.22 1.17
CA ASP A 19 -3.63 17.28 0.60
C ASP A 19 -3.66 16.88 -0.87
N ALA A 20 -2.63 17.26 -1.64
CA ALA A 20 -2.52 16.91 -3.05
C ALA A 20 -2.27 15.40 -3.22
N GLU A 21 -1.41 14.80 -2.38
CA GLU A 21 -1.17 13.35 -2.35
C GLU A 21 -2.43 12.58 -2.00
N GLN A 22 -3.06 12.96 -0.90
CA GLN A 22 -4.29 12.32 -0.44
C GLN A 22 -5.39 12.42 -1.50
N ALA A 23 -5.58 13.59 -2.11
CA ALA A 23 -6.58 13.78 -3.16
C ALA A 23 -6.28 12.95 -4.42
N PHE A 24 -5.00 12.78 -4.77
CA PHE A 24 -4.59 11.95 -5.90
C PHE A 24 -4.81 10.46 -5.62
N PHE A 25 -4.18 9.91 -4.58
CA PHE A 25 -4.23 8.47 -4.30
C PHE A 25 -5.64 7.98 -3.93
N SER A 26 -6.41 8.77 -3.17
CA SER A 26 -7.81 8.43 -2.84
C SER A 26 -8.74 8.46 -4.06
N SER A 27 -8.28 9.00 -5.20
CA SER A 27 -9.02 8.93 -6.46
C SER A 27 -8.75 7.66 -7.27
N LEU A 28 -7.82 6.80 -6.82
CA LEU A 28 -7.43 5.58 -7.51
C LEU A 28 -8.14 4.39 -6.89
N MET A 29 -8.80 3.60 -7.73
CA MET A 29 -9.44 2.36 -7.32
C MET A 29 -8.77 1.19 -8.02
N THR A 30 -8.34 0.21 -7.23
CA THR A 30 -7.68 -1.01 -7.69
C THR A 30 -8.71 -2.05 -8.14
N ARG A 31 -8.24 -3.14 -8.76
CA ARG A 31 -9.11 -4.18 -9.33
C ARG A 31 -10.00 -4.87 -8.29
N ASN A 32 -9.50 -5.04 -7.08
CA ASN A 32 -10.24 -5.55 -5.93
C ASN A 32 -11.24 -4.53 -5.34
N LYS A 33 -11.46 -3.37 -6.00
CA LYS A 33 -12.38 -2.30 -5.60
C LYS A 33 -12.02 -1.61 -4.29
N THR A 34 -10.78 -1.73 -3.84
CA THR A 34 -10.26 -0.89 -2.76
C THR A 34 -9.71 0.41 -3.34
N TYR A 35 -9.61 1.44 -2.50
CA TYR A 35 -9.02 2.71 -2.88
C TYR A 35 -7.62 2.80 -2.26
N LYS A 36 -6.68 3.46 -2.95
CA LYS A 36 -5.38 3.82 -2.33
C LYS A 36 -5.58 5.00 -1.38
N THR A 37 -6.35 4.81 -0.31
CA THR A 37 -6.57 5.86 0.70
C THR A 37 -5.34 5.96 1.58
N THR A 38 -4.78 7.15 1.64
CA THR A 38 -3.68 7.49 2.55
C THR A 38 -4.07 8.69 3.39
N PHE A 39 -3.70 8.67 4.66
CA PHE A 39 -3.91 9.76 5.61
C PHE A 39 -2.59 9.98 6.33
N GLN A 40 -2.14 11.24 6.43
CA GLN A 40 -0.98 11.56 7.23
C GLN A 40 -1.28 11.41 8.72
N GLY A 41 -0.25 11.04 9.48
CA GLY A 41 -0.32 10.85 10.92
C GLY A 41 -1.23 9.70 11.35
N ARG A 42 -1.62 8.82 10.41
CA ARG A 42 -2.58 7.73 10.67
C ARG A 42 -2.12 6.83 11.81
N PHE A 43 -0.81 6.64 11.96
CA PHE A 43 -0.21 5.77 12.97
C PHE A 43 0.68 6.53 13.96
N ALA A 44 0.52 7.84 14.11
CA ALA A 44 1.40 8.66 14.95
C ALA A 44 1.52 8.14 16.40
N GLU A 45 0.40 7.76 17.02
CA GLU A 45 0.40 7.21 18.40
C GLU A 45 1.14 5.88 18.50
N ILE A 46 0.99 5.02 17.48
CA ILE A 46 1.67 3.72 17.43
C ILE A 46 3.15 3.92 17.16
N ASN A 47 3.52 4.81 16.23
CA ASN A 47 4.92 5.13 15.95
C ASN A 47 5.62 5.70 17.19
N GLN A 48 4.94 6.56 17.97
CA GLN A 48 5.47 7.06 19.24
C GLN A 48 5.73 5.93 20.25
N TYR A 49 4.83 4.93 20.33
CA TYR A 49 5.06 3.74 21.13
C TYR A 49 6.27 2.96 20.62
N LEU A 50 6.34 2.67 19.31
CA LEU A 50 7.43 1.91 18.71
C LEU A 50 8.79 2.58 18.97
N HIS A 51 8.86 3.89 18.80
CA HIS A 51 10.04 4.70 19.10
C HIS A 51 10.54 4.45 20.53
N ARG A 52 9.64 4.55 21.52
CA ARG A 52 10.00 4.32 22.93
C ARG A 52 10.53 2.91 23.16
N GLU A 53 9.91 1.89 22.57
CA GLU A 53 10.36 0.50 22.73
C GLU A 53 11.70 0.22 22.02
N ILE A 54 11.99 0.92 20.92
CA ILE A 54 13.31 0.90 20.26
C ILE A 54 14.37 1.53 21.18
N GLU A 55 14.10 2.72 21.73
CA GLU A 55 15.02 3.42 22.63
C GLU A 55 15.34 2.62 23.90
N CYS A 56 14.34 1.90 24.43
CA CYS A 56 14.51 1.02 25.57
C CYS A 56 15.20 -0.31 25.22
N GLY A 57 15.49 -0.57 23.94
CA GLY A 57 16.13 -1.80 23.46
C GLY A 57 15.22 -3.02 23.49
N HIS A 58 13.90 -2.84 23.63
CA HIS A 58 12.91 -3.92 23.62
C HIS A 58 12.52 -4.33 22.21
N LEU A 59 12.66 -3.45 21.22
CA LEU A 59 12.32 -3.70 19.83
C LEU A 59 13.56 -3.57 18.94
N ARG A 60 13.80 -4.57 18.09
CA ARG A 60 14.86 -4.53 17.06
C ARG A 60 14.22 -4.20 15.71
N VAL A 61 14.80 -3.26 14.98
CA VAL A 61 14.24 -2.71 13.73
C VAL A 61 15.32 -2.48 12.65
N HIS A 62 16.37 -3.30 12.62
CA HIS A 62 17.44 -3.11 11.64
C HIS A 62 16.99 -3.50 10.23
N HIS A 63 16.15 -4.52 10.09
CA HIS A 63 15.63 -5.02 8.82
C HIS A 63 14.11 -5.03 8.88
N VAL A 64 13.51 -4.00 8.31
CA VAL A 64 12.07 -3.75 8.39
C VAL A 64 11.37 -4.18 7.11
N LEU A 65 10.26 -4.91 7.24
CA LEU A 65 9.31 -5.12 6.14
C LEU A 65 7.99 -4.44 6.48
N ASP A 66 7.51 -3.57 5.60
CA ASP A 66 6.19 -2.95 5.69
C ASP A 66 5.31 -3.47 4.55
N ILE A 67 4.27 -4.23 4.89
CA ILE A 67 3.43 -4.95 3.94
C ILE A 67 2.13 -4.18 3.68
N GLY A 68 1.83 -3.97 2.40
CA GLY A 68 0.64 -3.25 1.94
C GLY A 68 0.78 -1.74 2.10
N ILE A 69 1.91 -1.20 1.65
CA ILE A 69 2.25 0.22 1.84
C ILE A 69 1.33 1.17 1.09
N SER A 70 0.54 0.68 0.13
CA SER A 70 -0.35 1.47 -0.71
C SER A 70 0.40 2.61 -1.41
N SER A 71 0.25 3.85 -0.96
CA SER A 71 0.96 5.01 -1.49
C SER A 71 2.30 5.28 -0.79
N GLY A 72 2.63 4.55 0.27
CA GLY A 72 3.87 4.66 1.01
C GLY A 72 3.95 5.81 2.02
N VAL A 73 2.87 6.58 2.25
CA VAL A 73 2.92 7.73 3.18
C VAL A 73 3.13 7.28 4.63
N SER A 74 2.41 6.26 5.10
CA SER A 74 2.62 5.73 6.45
C SER A 74 3.96 5.00 6.61
N THR A 75 4.52 4.50 5.50
CA THR A 75 5.86 3.88 5.46
C THR A 75 6.94 4.95 5.57
N LEU A 76 6.75 6.07 4.88
CA LEU A 76 7.61 7.25 4.99
C LEU A 76 7.63 7.77 6.43
N GLU A 77 6.45 7.92 7.05
CA GLU A 77 6.35 8.36 8.46
C GLU A 77 7.05 7.39 9.40
N LEU A 78 6.86 6.08 9.22
CA LEU A 78 7.58 5.07 10.02
C LEU A 78 9.11 5.19 9.85
N TYR A 79 9.58 5.36 8.62
CA TYR A 79 11.00 5.51 8.34
C TYR A 79 11.55 6.79 8.99
N GLU A 80 10.88 7.93 8.80
CA GLU A 80 11.28 9.22 9.37
C GLU A 80 11.32 9.15 10.92
N ASP A 81 10.31 8.53 11.55
CA ASP A 81 10.21 8.41 13.00
C ASP A 81 11.33 7.52 13.60
N ILE A 82 11.67 6.40 12.96
CA ILE A 82 12.76 5.53 13.42
C ILE A 82 14.14 6.15 13.13
N HIS A 83 14.29 6.79 11.97
CA HIS A 83 15.57 7.40 11.58
C HIS A 83 15.91 8.64 12.41
N ALA A 84 14.89 9.36 12.92
CA ALA A 84 15.08 10.48 13.84
C ALA A 84 15.79 10.08 15.15
N SER A 85 15.78 8.79 15.50
CA SER A 85 16.47 8.24 16.68
C SER A 85 17.92 7.84 16.40
N ASP A 86 18.54 8.28 15.30
CA ASP A 86 19.87 7.87 14.82
C ASP A 86 20.01 6.35 14.54
N HIS A 87 18.88 5.65 14.38
CA HIS A 87 18.87 4.23 14.01
C HIS A 87 18.89 4.09 12.49
N ALA A 88 19.97 3.49 11.96
CA ALA A 88 20.02 3.09 10.56
C ALA A 88 19.15 1.84 10.36
N ILE A 89 18.20 1.92 9.43
CA ILE A 89 17.31 0.81 9.08
C ILE A 89 17.39 0.51 7.58
N ASP A 90 17.33 -0.78 7.24
CA ASP A 90 17.07 -1.27 5.88
C ASP A 90 15.58 -1.60 5.78
N LEU A 91 14.81 -0.73 5.12
CA LEU A 91 13.36 -0.87 5.01
C LEU A 91 12.97 -1.36 3.62
N VAL A 92 12.19 -2.44 3.59
CA VAL A 92 11.50 -2.92 2.39
C VAL A 92 10.02 -2.62 2.54
N GLY A 93 9.46 -1.84 1.63
CA GLY A 93 8.02 -1.60 1.52
C GLY A 93 7.42 -2.39 0.37
N THR A 94 6.35 -3.14 0.61
CA THR A 94 5.69 -3.92 -0.44
C THR A 94 4.22 -3.59 -0.61
N ASP A 95 3.74 -3.71 -1.84
CA ASP A 95 2.31 -3.65 -2.16
C ASP A 95 2.05 -4.53 -3.39
N ILE A 96 0.81 -4.98 -3.57
CA ILE A 96 0.43 -5.74 -4.78
C ILE A 96 0.44 -4.86 -6.03
N LEU A 97 0.39 -3.53 -5.87
CA LEU A 97 0.38 -2.58 -6.98
C LEU A 97 1.22 -1.34 -6.64
N VAL A 98 2.53 -1.44 -6.85
CA VAL A 98 3.48 -0.33 -6.73
C VAL A 98 3.55 0.46 -8.03
N HIS A 99 3.44 -0.21 -9.18
CA HIS A 99 3.55 0.46 -10.48
C HIS A 99 2.25 0.40 -11.29
N ALA A 100 2.10 1.38 -12.17
CA ALA A 100 1.07 1.42 -13.19
C ALA A 100 1.66 1.86 -14.53
N SER A 101 0.85 1.76 -15.57
CA SER A 101 1.17 2.32 -16.88
C SER A 101 0.24 3.48 -17.21
N LEU A 102 0.81 4.60 -17.65
CA LEU A 102 0.08 5.72 -18.21
C LEU A 102 0.06 5.59 -19.74
N VAL A 103 -1.10 5.23 -20.27
CA VAL A 103 -1.30 4.93 -21.69
C VAL A 103 -2.03 6.05 -22.39
N ARG A 104 -1.47 6.57 -23.50
CA ARG A 104 -2.13 7.54 -24.36
C ARG A 104 -3.12 6.86 -25.30
N VAL A 105 -4.40 6.86 -24.93
CA VAL A 105 -5.49 6.24 -25.71
C VAL A 105 -5.74 7.02 -27.01
N PHE A 106 -5.83 8.35 -26.92
CA PHE A 106 -5.92 9.26 -28.06
C PHE A 106 -5.48 10.68 -27.63
N PRO A 107 -5.28 11.64 -28.56
CA PRO A 107 -4.91 13.01 -28.18
C PRO A 107 -5.88 13.63 -27.17
N GLY A 108 -5.38 14.00 -25.99
CA GLY A 108 -6.19 14.55 -24.90
C GLY A 108 -6.81 13.50 -23.96
N CYS A 109 -6.57 12.20 -24.17
CA CYS A 109 -6.99 11.15 -23.25
C CYS A 109 -5.85 10.20 -22.87
N ARG A 110 -5.62 10.08 -21.56
CA ARG A 110 -4.69 9.11 -20.99
C ARG A 110 -5.44 8.18 -20.03
N ALA A 111 -5.05 6.92 -20.02
CA ALA A 111 -5.55 5.91 -19.12
C ALA A 111 -4.41 5.46 -18.22
N MET A 112 -4.58 5.59 -16.91
CA MET A 112 -3.70 4.96 -15.95
C MET A 112 -4.26 3.57 -15.63
N VAL A 113 -3.47 2.55 -15.91
CA VAL A 113 -3.88 1.15 -15.86
C VAL A 113 -2.88 0.30 -15.08
N ASP A 114 -3.33 -0.80 -14.51
CA ASP A 114 -2.43 -1.83 -13.97
C ASP A 114 -1.75 -2.64 -15.09
N GLU A 115 -0.91 -3.61 -14.72
CA GLU A 115 -0.15 -4.44 -15.66
C GLU A 115 -1.02 -5.25 -16.63
N GLU A 116 -2.26 -5.62 -16.25
CA GLU A 116 -3.20 -6.31 -17.15
C GLU A 116 -4.13 -5.34 -17.90
N GLY A 117 -3.84 -4.05 -17.81
CA GLY A 117 -4.60 -2.98 -18.45
C GLY A 117 -5.94 -2.68 -17.77
N PHE A 118 -6.16 -3.08 -16.52
CA PHE A 118 -7.34 -2.65 -15.76
C PHE A 118 -7.26 -1.15 -15.47
N PRO A 119 -8.30 -0.35 -15.77
CA PRO A 119 -8.27 1.08 -15.58
C PRO A 119 -8.38 1.48 -14.11
N LEU A 120 -7.33 2.11 -13.60
CA LEU A 120 -7.30 2.73 -12.28
C LEU A 120 -7.93 4.12 -12.34
N ARG A 121 -7.64 4.87 -13.41
CA ARG A 121 -8.15 6.22 -13.64
C ARG A 121 -8.02 6.65 -15.10
N PHE A 122 -8.90 7.53 -15.58
CA PHE A 122 -8.74 8.23 -16.85
C PHE A 122 -8.49 9.71 -16.63
N ASP A 123 -7.69 10.33 -17.49
CA ASP A 123 -7.62 11.77 -17.65
C ASP A 123 -8.10 12.12 -19.06
N VAL A 124 -9.17 12.90 -19.14
CA VAL A 124 -9.84 13.28 -20.39
C VAL A 124 -9.90 14.80 -20.47
N PHE A 125 -9.24 15.39 -21.46
CA PHE A 125 -9.12 16.84 -21.68
C PHE A 125 -8.73 17.62 -20.40
N GLY A 126 -7.73 17.11 -19.68
CA GLY A 126 -7.22 17.73 -18.46
C GLY A 126 -8.11 17.54 -17.22
N ARG A 127 -9.11 16.64 -17.28
CA ARG A 127 -9.99 16.33 -16.15
C ARG A 127 -9.89 14.85 -15.78
N GLY A 128 -9.73 14.59 -14.49
CA GLY A 128 -9.82 13.25 -13.93
C GLY A 128 -11.22 12.66 -14.05
N MET A 129 -11.32 11.47 -14.60
CA MET A 129 -12.56 10.72 -14.73
C MET A 129 -12.42 9.33 -14.10
N ALA A 130 -13.37 8.99 -13.24
CA ALA A 130 -13.45 7.66 -12.66
C ALA A 130 -13.89 6.61 -13.71
N PRO A 131 -13.18 5.46 -13.79
CA PRO A 131 -13.56 4.33 -14.62
C PRO A 131 -14.76 3.54 -14.08
N TRP A 132 -15.33 3.87 -12.93
CA TRP A 132 -16.54 3.21 -12.41
C TRP A 132 -17.77 4.11 -12.51
N VAL A 133 -18.94 3.46 -12.56
CA VAL A 133 -20.24 4.13 -12.54
C VAL A 133 -20.48 4.70 -11.13
N ARG A 134 -20.80 5.99 -11.07
CA ARG A 134 -21.19 6.69 -9.84
C ARG A 134 -22.71 6.71 -9.71
N HIS A 135 -23.21 6.89 -8.48
CA HIS A 135 -24.66 7.00 -8.24
C HIS A 135 -25.31 8.11 -9.10
N SER A 136 -24.62 9.23 -9.29
CA SER A 136 -25.05 10.33 -10.16
C SER A 136 -25.18 9.95 -11.64
N ASP A 137 -24.48 8.92 -12.12
CA ASP A 137 -24.57 8.48 -13.51
C ASP A 137 -25.89 7.72 -13.78
N TYR A 138 -26.48 7.08 -12.77
CA TYR A 138 -27.79 6.46 -12.89
C TYR A 138 -28.89 7.51 -12.99
N ALA A 139 -28.82 8.56 -12.17
CA ALA A 139 -29.78 9.66 -12.19
C ALA A 139 -29.86 10.37 -13.54
N ASN A 140 -28.73 10.41 -14.28
CA ASN A 140 -28.62 11.12 -15.55
C ASN A 140 -28.51 10.18 -16.78
N GLY A 141 -28.68 8.85 -16.61
CA GLY A 141 -28.61 7.86 -17.69
C GLY A 141 -27.21 7.63 -18.30
N PHE A 142 -26.17 8.34 -17.83
CA PHE A 142 -24.80 8.24 -18.35
C PHE A 142 -24.09 6.91 -18.03
N PHE A 143 -24.68 6.03 -17.22
CA PHE A 143 -24.07 4.75 -16.86
C PHE A 143 -23.77 3.86 -18.08
N LEU A 144 -24.64 3.88 -19.11
CA LEU A 144 -24.43 3.12 -20.36
C LEU A 144 -23.24 3.67 -21.14
N ILE A 145 -23.19 5.00 -21.30
CA ILE A 145 -22.10 5.70 -21.98
C ILE A 145 -20.78 5.40 -21.27
N ARG A 146 -20.75 5.50 -19.93
CA ARG A 146 -19.54 5.22 -19.15
C ARG A 146 -19.08 3.78 -19.33
N LYS A 147 -19.99 2.79 -19.29
CA LYS A 147 -19.65 1.38 -19.54
C LYS A 147 -19.02 1.17 -20.92
N VAL A 148 -19.57 1.79 -21.97
CA VAL A 148 -19.03 1.70 -23.33
C VAL A 148 -17.65 2.35 -23.42
N VAL A 149 -17.49 3.56 -22.88
CA VAL A 149 -16.21 4.29 -22.84
C VAL A 149 -15.15 3.49 -22.11
N ASN A 150 -15.47 2.95 -20.93
CA ASN A 150 -14.56 2.13 -20.16
C ASN A 150 -14.13 0.89 -20.94
N LEU A 151 -15.08 0.18 -21.56
CA LEU A 151 -14.77 -1.02 -22.34
C LEU A 151 -13.86 -0.70 -23.52
N ALA A 152 -14.16 0.37 -24.26
CA ALA A 152 -13.36 0.81 -25.40
C ALA A 152 -11.95 1.22 -24.97
N PHE A 153 -11.82 2.07 -23.95
CA PHE A 153 -10.52 2.59 -23.50
C PHE A 153 -9.67 1.47 -22.89
N THR A 154 -10.29 0.56 -22.14
CA THR A 154 -9.61 -0.63 -21.59
C THR A 154 -9.06 -1.52 -22.71
N LYS A 155 -9.84 -1.77 -23.77
CA LYS A 155 -9.38 -2.55 -24.93
C LYS A 155 -8.21 -1.90 -25.65
N ILE A 156 -8.27 -0.58 -25.86
CA ILE A 156 -7.19 0.18 -26.49
C ILE A 156 -5.94 0.16 -25.61
N ALA A 157 -6.09 0.40 -24.30
CA ALA A 157 -4.97 0.41 -23.38
C ALA A 157 -4.26 -0.95 -23.32
N ARG A 158 -5.02 -2.05 -23.23
CA ARG A 158 -4.47 -3.41 -23.29
C ARG A 158 -3.73 -3.69 -24.59
N HIS A 159 -4.28 -3.25 -25.71
CA HIS A 159 -3.63 -3.44 -27.00
C HIS A 159 -2.29 -2.68 -27.06
N ILE A 160 -2.24 -1.45 -26.57
CA ILE A 160 -0.99 -0.68 -26.50
C ILE A 160 0.03 -1.36 -25.58
N LEU A 161 -0.39 -1.81 -24.38
CA LEU A 161 0.50 -2.51 -23.45
C LEU A 161 1.03 -3.84 -24.00
N SER A 162 0.30 -4.50 -24.90
CA SER A 162 0.76 -5.73 -25.54
C SER A 162 1.90 -5.52 -26.55
N ILE A 163 2.25 -4.27 -26.85
CA ILE A 163 3.30 -3.88 -27.80
C ILE A 163 4.46 -3.28 -26.98
N PRO A 164 5.57 -4.03 -26.75
CA PRO A 164 6.63 -3.65 -25.82
C PRO A 164 7.35 -2.32 -26.12
N GLU A 165 7.32 -1.86 -27.37
CA GLU A 165 7.99 -0.64 -27.82
C GLU A 165 7.01 0.47 -28.24
N ASP A 166 5.73 0.36 -27.88
CA ASP A 166 4.77 1.42 -28.15
C ASP A 166 5.04 2.61 -27.22
N GLY A 167 5.68 3.65 -27.76
CA GLY A 167 6.01 4.90 -27.05
C GLY A 167 4.79 5.70 -26.54
N ARG A 168 3.58 5.14 -26.61
CA ARG A 168 2.36 5.67 -25.98
C ARG A 168 2.13 5.16 -24.56
N ALA A 169 2.93 4.22 -24.06
CA ALA A 169 2.88 3.75 -22.68
C ALA A 169 4.12 4.21 -21.89
N GLU A 170 3.90 4.72 -20.69
CA GLU A 170 4.94 5.13 -19.76
C GLU A 170 4.68 4.47 -18.40
N ARG A 171 5.71 3.89 -17.77
CA ARG A 171 5.59 3.34 -16.41
C ARG A 171 5.59 4.49 -15.40
N VAL A 172 4.68 4.42 -14.44
CA VAL A 172 4.53 5.42 -13.38
C VAL A 172 4.44 4.72 -12.03
N ASP A 173 5.02 5.35 -11.01
CA ASP A 173 4.98 4.84 -9.64
C ASP A 173 3.70 5.30 -8.93
N LEU A 174 3.03 4.37 -8.26
CA LEU A 174 1.85 4.61 -7.44
C LEU A 174 2.23 4.77 -5.96
N VAL A 175 3.41 5.30 -5.72
CA VAL A 175 3.99 5.59 -4.41
C VAL A 175 4.38 7.05 -4.38
N THR A 176 4.35 7.66 -3.18
CA THR A 176 4.74 9.06 -3.02
C THR A 176 6.17 9.29 -3.53
N PRO A 177 6.41 10.32 -4.35
CA PRO A 177 7.75 10.74 -4.75
C PRO A 177 8.69 10.99 -3.57
N ARG A 178 8.16 11.38 -2.40
CA ARG A 178 8.95 11.60 -1.18
C ARG A 178 9.62 10.31 -0.69
N LEU A 179 8.90 9.19 -0.72
CA LEU A 179 9.45 7.89 -0.31
C LEU A 179 10.51 7.40 -1.30
N LEU A 180 10.28 7.59 -2.59
CA LEU A 180 11.22 7.19 -3.65
C LEU A 180 12.54 7.98 -3.64
N ALA A 181 12.53 9.18 -3.06
CA ALA A 181 13.73 10.03 -2.95
C ALA A 181 14.67 9.61 -1.80
N LEU A 182 14.21 8.75 -0.87
CA LEU A 182 15.00 8.33 0.27
C LEU A 182 15.97 7.21 -0.08
N LYS A 183 17.16 7.26 0.55
CA LYS A 183 18.14 6.16 0.53
C LYS A 183 17.84 5.21 1.68
N GLY A 184 18.08 3.91 1.51
CA GLY A 184 17.83 2.90 2.55
C GLY A 184 16.40 2.36 2.57
N ILE A 185 15.60 2.71 1.57
CA ILE A 185 14.27 2.15 1.34
C ILE A 185 14.23 1.47 -0.01
N GLN A 186 13.73 0.24 -0.03
CA GLN A 186 13.43 -0.50 -1.25
C GLN A 186 11.92 -0.69 -1.37
N ILE A 187 11.36 -0.42 -2.54
CA ILE A 187 9.94 -0.64 -2.81
C ILE A 187 9.79 -1.73 -3.86
N LEU A 188 8.94 -2.73 -3.59
CA LEU A 188 8.77 -3.91 -4.42
C LEU A 188 7.28 -4.25 -4.63
N ASP A 189 6.94 -4.71 -5.84
CA ASP A 189 5.69 -5.43 -6.03
C ASP A 189 5.81 -6.81 -5.36
N ASP A 190 4.95 -7.09 -4.39
CA ASP A 190 4.90 -8.40 -3.71
C ASP A 190 3.46 -8.69 -3.26
N ASP A 191 3.02 -9.91 -3.48
CA ASP A 191 1.74 -10.42 -2.98
C ASP A 191 2.01 -11.30 -1.77
N ILE A 192 1.62 -10.83 -0.58
CA ILE A 192 1.82 -11.57 0.68
C ILE A 192 1.11 -12.94 0.72
N GLY A 193 0.13 -13.16 -0.16
CA GLY A 193 -0.48 -14.47 -0.36
C GLY A 193 0.45 -15.50 -1.02
N GLN A 194 1.53 -15.04 -1.66
CA GLN A 194 2.53 -15.84 -2.35
C GLN A 194 3.86 -15.83 -1.57
N TYR A 195 4.49 -16.99 -1.44
CA TYR A 195 5.75 -17.10 -0.74
C TYR A 195 6.89 -16.50 -1.57
N ASN A 196 7.62 -15.57 -0.99
CA ASN A 196 8.79 -14.92 -1.57
C ASN A 196 10.06 -15.47 -0.91
N PRO A 197 10.88 -16.26 -1.64
CA PRO A 197 12.10 -16.86 -1.08
C PRO A 197 13.16 -15.82 -0.68
N ASP A 198 13.18 -14.64 -1.31
CA ASP A 198 14.17 -13.60 -1.03
C ASP A 198 13.94 -12.91 0.32
N PHE A 199 12.76 -13.11 0.91
CA PHE A 199 12.37 -12.56 2.22
C PHE A 199 12.61 -13.54 3.37
N CYS A 200 12.97 -14.79 3.08
CA CYS A 200 13.12 -15.83 4.09
C CYS A 200 14.13 -15.44 5.17
N ARG A 201 13.67 -15.41 6.44
CA ARG A 201 14.46 -15.10 7.64
C ARG A 201 15.26 -13.80 7.56
N ARG A 202 14.70 -12.78 6.92
CA ARG A 202 15.40 -11.50 6.69
C ARG A 202 15.06 -10.42 7.70
N PHE A 203 13.82 -10.36 8.18
CA PHE A 203 13.31 -9.17 8.85
C PHE A 203 13.20 -9.36 10.36
N ASP A 204 13.68 -8.39 11.14
CA ASP A 204 13.52 -8.38 12.60
C ASP A 204 12.24 -7.67 13.04
N PHE A 205 11.67 -6.84 12.17
CA PHE A 205 10.38 -6.21 12.37
C PHE A 205 9.54 -6.24 11.09
N ILE A 206 8.31 -6.72 11.20
CA ILE A 206 7.33 -6.69 10.12
C ILE A 206 6.10 -5.89 10.57
N ARG A 207 5.72 -4.88 9.80
CA ARG A 207 4.45 -4.17 9.98
C ARG A 207 3.47 -4.58 8.88
N VAL A 208 2.23 -4.82 9.28
CA VAL A 208 1.13 -5.11 8.37
C VAL A 208 -0.08 -4.26 8.73
N ALA A 209 -0.25 -3.17 7.99
CA ALA A 209 -1.25 -2.15 8.29
C ALA A 209 -2.43 -2.24 7.31
N ASN A 210 -3.64 -2.44 7.82
CA ASN A 210 -4.90 -2.50 7.05
C ASN A 210 -4.98 -3.61 5.98
N VAL A 211 -4.07 -4.59 6.00
CA VAL A 211 -4.10 -5.74 5.05
C VAL A 211 -4.78 -6.96 5.67
N LEU A 212 -4.24 -7.48 6.78
CA LEU A 212 -4.70 -8.72 7.40
C LEU A 212 -5.98 -8.48 8.20
N ASN A 213 -7.12 -8.61 7.54
CA ASN A 213 -8.42 -8.38 8.15
C ASN A 213 -9.48 -9.31 7.57
N ARG A 214 -10.43 -9.74 8.41
CA ARG A 214 -11.51 -10.68 8.06
C ARG A 214 -12.54 -10.08 7.12
N GLY A 215 -12.54 -8.75 6.98
CA GLY A 215 -13.37 -8.04 6.01
C GLY A 215 -12.91 -8.26 4.57
N TYR A 216 -11.63 -8.56 4.35
CA TYR A 216 -11.05 -8.75 3.01
C TYR A 216 -10.77 -10.21 2.69
N PHE A 217 -10.39 -11.01 3.69
CA PHE A 217 -9.90 -12.37 3.48
C PHE A 217 -10.58 -13.37 4.40
N ALA A 218 -10.79 -14.59 3.88
CA ALA A 218 -11.20 -15.72 4.69
C ALA A 218 -10.03 -16.22 5.54
N ASP A 219 -10.32 -16.87 6.67
CA ASP A 219 -9.31 -17.37 7.62
C ASP A 219 -8.24 -18.24 6.93
N ALA A 220 -8.59 -19.10 5.97
CA ALA A 220 -7.60 -19.92 5.24
C ALA A 220 -6.59 -19.10 4.41
N THR A 221 -7.02 -17.96 3.86
CA THR A 221 -6.12 -17.02 3.16
C THR A 221 -5.24 -16.29 4.16
N LEU A 222 -5.81 -15.86 5.29
CA LEU A 222 -5.05 -15.22 6.38
C LEU A 222 -3.99 -16.18 6.94
N ASP A 223 -4.31 -17.46 7.15
CA ASP A 223 -3.36 -18.48 7.60
C ASP A 223 -2.18 -18.64 6.62
N THR A 224 -2.46 -18.57 5.32
CA THR A 224 -1.41 -18.64 4.28
C THR A 224 -0.48 -17.42 4.37
N MET A 225 -1.05 -16.22 4.46
CA MET A 225 -0.28 -14.97 4.59
C MET A 225 0.54 -14.96 5.88
N LEU A 226 -0.05 -15.39 7.01
CA LEU A 226 0.64 -15.47 8.30
C LEU A 226 1.80 -16.46 8.30
N ARG A 227 1.65 -17.60 7.60
CA ARG A 227 2.74 -18.56 7.42
C ARG A 227 3.91 -17.95 6.64
N ASN A 228 3.62 -17.21 5.56
CA ASN A 228 4.65 -16.49 4.81
C ASN A 228 5.36 -15.47 5.70
N ILE A 229 4.60 -14.65 6.43
CA ILE A 229 5.15 -13.66 7.39
C ILE A 229 6.05 -14.33 8.44
N SER A 230 5.62 -15.45 9.01
CA SER A 230 6.41 -16.24 9.97
C SER A 230 7.74 -16.71 9.36
N HIS A 231 7.74 -17.12 8.09
CA HIS A 231 8.97 -17.47 7.37
C HIS A 231 9.87 -16.27 7.03
N TYR A 232 9.31 -15.07 6.92
CA TYR A 232 10.07 -13.86 6.60
C TYR A 232 10.79 -13.28 7.83
N LEU A 233 10.24 -13.52 9.03
CA LEU A 233 10.85 -13.13 10.28
C LEU A 233 12.17 -13.86 10.54
N SER A 234 13.17 -13.14 11.05
CA SER A 234 14.53 -13.62 11.26
C SER A 234 14.66 -14.69 12.34
N GLY A 235 13.63 -14.87 13.19
CA GLY A 235 13.57 -15.88 14.25
C GLY A 235 13.20 -15.31 15.62
N PRO A 236 13.59 -15.97 16.72
CA PRO A 236 13.27 -15.52 18.08
C PRO A 236 13.67 -14.07 18.35
N GLY A 237 12.80 -13.35 19.05
CA GLY A 237 12.95 -11.94 19.37
C GLY A 237 12.55 -10.98 18.25
N SER A 238 12.26 -11.45 17.03
CA SER A 238 11.67 -10.63 15.98
C SER A 238 10.19 -10.32 16.25
N ASN A 239 9.69 -9.27 15.63
CA ASN A 239 8.40 -8.69 15.97
C ASN A 239 7.49 -8.52 14.75
N LEU A 240 6.19 -8.74 14.97
CA LEU A 240 5.13 -8.53 13.99
C LEU A 240 4.11 -7.54 14.55
N LEU A 241 3.87 -6.43 13.87
CA LEU A 241 2.80 -5.51 14.19
C LEU A 241 1.67 -5.67 13.17
N VAL A 242 0.50 -6.12 13.64
CA VAL A 242 -0.73 -6.12 12.83
C VAL A 242 -1.64 -5.02 13.33
N VAL A 243 -1.94 -4.04 12.47
CA VAL A 243 -2.76 -2.88 12.83
C VAL A 243 -3.84 -2.62 11.80
N ARG A 244 -4.99 -2.15 12.27
CA ARG A 244 -6.11 -1.71 11.44
C ARG A 244 -6.66 -0.38 11.96
N THR A 245 -6.98 0.52 11.05
CA THR A 245 -7.73 1.75 11.34
C THR A 245 -9.20 1.51 11.04
N HIS A 246 -10.07 1.73 12.02
CA HIS A 246 -11.52 1.61 11.87
C HIS A 246 -12.15 2.87 11.26
N GLN A 247 -13.47 2.84 11.04
CA GLN A 247 -14.21 3.93 10.38
C GLN A 247 -14.24 5.22 11.23
N ASP A 248 -14.11 5.07 12.54
CA ASP A 248 -13.97 6.15 13.52
C ASP A 248 -12.55 6.73 13.58
N LEU A 249 -11.65 6.28 12.70
CA LEU A 249 -10.23 6.65 12.63
C LEU A 249 -9.40 6.17 13.83
N VAL A 250 -9.93 5.28 14.66
CA VAL A 250 -9.19 4.69 15.77
C VAL A 250 -8.37 3.51 15.28
N ASN A 251 -7.13 3.38 15.78
CA ASN A 251 -6.27 2.26 15.47
C ASN A 251 -6.45 1.13 16.48
N HIS A 252 -6.64 -0.08 15.97
CA HIS A 252 -6.69 -1.31 16.72
C HIS A 252 -5.60 -2.23 16.19
N GLY A 253 -4.74 -2.75 17.06
CA GLY A 253 -3.62 -3.56 16.61
C GLY A 253 -2.94 -4.31 17.75
N THR A 254 -2.20 -5.33 17.39
CA THR A 254 -1.43 -6.13 18.34
C THR A 254 0.01 -6.21 17.86
N LEU A 255 0.95 -5.90 18.76
CA LEU A 255 2.36 -6.17 18.58
C LEU A 255 2.65 -7.57 19.13
N PHE A 256 3.23 -8.41 18.29
CA PHE A 256 3.65 -9.77 18.62
C PHE A 256 5.15 -9.88 18.63
N ARG A 257 5.66 -10.85 19.39
CA ARG A 257 7.07 -11.28 19.37
C ARG A 257 7.15 -12.77 19.09
N VAL A 258 8.13 -13.18 18.31
CA VAL A 258 8.48 -14.59 18.14
C VAL A 258 9.26 -15.06 19.38
N THR A 259 8.79 -16.08 20.06
CA THR A 259 9.46 -16.66 21.23
C THR A 259 10.62 -17.57 20.82
N GLU A 260 11.41 -18.01 21.79
CA GLU A 260 12.45 -19.04 21.59
C GLU A 260 11.87 -20.35 21.02
N GLY A 261 10.59 -20.64 21.28
CA GLY A 261 9.88 -21.79 20.73
C GLY A 261 9.38 -21.60 19.31
N GLY A 262 9.61 -20.43 18.69
CA GLY A 262 9.19 -20.12 17.32
C GLY A 262 7.71 -19.79 17.14
N HIS A 263 6.95 -19.65 18.23
CA HIS A 263 5.55 -19.22 18.20
C HIS A 263 5.42 -17.73 18.54
N PHE A 264 4.28 -17.13 18.23
CA PHE A 264 4.00 -15.74 18.59
C PHE A 264 3.46 -15.61 20.02
N GLU A 265 3.90 -14.56 20.72
CA GLU A 265 3.29 -14.06 21.95
C GLU A 265 2.86 -12.61 21.78
N VAL A 266 1.84 -12.17 22.54
CA VAL A 266 1.41 -10.77 22.55
C VAL A 266 2.33 -9.94 23.44
N VAL A 267 2.88 -8.87 22.89
CA VAL A 267 3.66 -7.87 23.62
C VAL A 267 2.78 -6.71 24.06
N GLU A 268 1.95 -6.20 23.15
CA GLU A 268 1.12 -5.02 23.40
C GLU A 268 -0.16 -5.05 22.57
N ARG A 269 -1.24 -4.45 23.09
CA ARG A 269 -2.48 -4.21 22.35
C ARG A 269 -2.80 -2.72 22.30
N PHE A 270 -3.03 -2.23 21.09
CA PHE A 270 -3.56 -0.90 20.82
C PHE A 270 -5.06 -1.00 20.61
N GLY A 271 -5.83 -0.18 21.33
CA GLY A 271 -7.29 -0.25 21.32
C GLY A 271 -7.77 -1.66 21.73
N ASP A 272 -8.57 -2.28 20.87
CA ASP A 272 -9.13 -3.62 21.10
C ASP A 272 -8.19 -4.76 20.65
N GLY A 273 -6.97 -4.45 20.19
CA GLY A 273 -6.09 -5.44 19.58
C GLY A 273 -6.47 -5.78 18.13
N SER A 274 -5.70 -6.68 17.52
CA SER A 274 -5.97 -7.17 16.17
C SER A 274 -7.09 -8.23 16.16
N GLU A 275 -8.07 -8.11 15.25
CA GLU A 275 -9.15 -9.08 15.10
C GLU A 275 -8.68 -10.49 14.63
N ILE A 276 -7.44 -10.58 14.14
CA ILE A 276 -6.81 -11.83 13.73
C ILE A 276 -5.82 -12.36 14.77
N GLU A 277 -5.77 -11.79 15.96
CA GLU A 277 -4.82 -12.18 17.03
C GLU A 277 -4.82 -13.69 17.28
N ASN A 278 -6.00 -14.32 17.37
CA ASN A 278 -6.11 -15.76 17.53
C ASN A 278 -5.50 -16.57 16.38
N LEU A 279 -5.49 -16.04 15.15
CA LEU A 279 -4.83 -16.69 14.01
C LEU A 279 -3.31 -16.54 14.12
N VAL A 280 -2.81 -15.35 14.48
CA VAL A 280 -1.38 -15.10 14.68
C VAL A 280 -0.80 -16.02 15.76
N LEU A 281 -1.48 -16.16 16.90
CA LEU A 281 -1.02 -17.02 18.00
C LEU A 281 -1.03 -18.53 17.68
N ARG A 282 -1.61 -18.94 16.55
CA ARG A 282 -1.62 -20.33 16.07
C ARG A 282 -0.70 -20.57 14.87
N ALA A 283 -0.09 -19.50 14.32
CA ALA A 283 0.74 -19.53 13.13
C ALA A 283 2.13 -20.12 13.39
#